data_AF-A0A317JD07-F1
#
_entry.id   AF-A0A317JD07-F1
#
_cell.length_a   1.000
_cell.length_b   1.000
_cell.length_c   1.000
_cell.angle_alpha   90.00
_cell.angle_beta   90.00
_cell.angle_gamma   90.00
#
_symmetry.space_group_name_H-M   'P 1'
#
loop_
_entity.id
_entity.type
_entity.pdbx_description
1 polymer ?
#
loop_
_entity_poly.entity_id
_entity_poly.type
_entity_poly.pdbx_seq_one_letter_code
_entity_poly.pdbx_strand_id
1 'polypeptide(L)'
;MIYLLSSEMIAFFYSSLKELRNYTSEFELIDRAIEQIPENGTLRLHVIESLQNFNHRIADYCVKEVEELEQQLNKCDQFLGILWAALPIDNKPSLKTITQIREWFEDEKNQSLLDTVTVLNLEDCEISQISKEFFQLRNLEPLNISANNLISLPSSIGQFKELQELKAEVNYLLELPKEIGQCSSLRIIKVSENQIAKLPEELKYLTLLQQFCIADNELTLSSEDLERLELYNWRQLQEVDLSENALENVTTEFVKRLWPSVTTIDL
;
A
#
# COMPACT_ATOMS: atom_id res chain seq x y z
N MET A 1 -13.42 7.94 22.63
CA MET A 1 -12.95 7.05 21.55
C MET A 1 -12.38 8.00 20.50
N ILE A 2 -11.08 8.26 20.59
CA ILE A 2 -10.40 9.33 19.84
C ILE A 2 -9.72 8.64 18.66
N TYR A 3 -10.27 8.85 17.46
CA TYR A 3 -9.65 8.39 16.23
C TYR A 3 -8.70 9.51 15.78
N LEU A 4 -7.39 9.27 15.86
CA LEU A 4 -6.41 10.13 15.23
C LEU A 4 -6.47 9.86 13.72
N LEU A 5 -7.13 10.74 12.98
CA LEU A 5 -7.03 10.75 11.52
C LEU A 5 -5.59 11.14 11.14
N SER A 6 -4.98 10.44 10.19
CA SER A 6 -3.66 10.82 9.67
C SER A 6 -3.71 12.23 9.07
N SER A 7 -2.56 12.92 9.04
CA SER A 7 -2.42 14.26 8.44
C SER A 7 -2.89 14.29 6.98
N GLU A 8 -2.74 13.18 6.26
CA GLU A 8 -3.20 13.00 4.88
C GLU A 8 -4.73 12.95 4.78
N MET A 9 -5.41 12.28 5.73
CA MET A 9 -6.88 12.22 5.78
C MET A 9 -7.48 13.58 6.15
N ILE A 10 -6.85 14.32 7.07
CA ILE A 10 -7.23 15.70 7.37
C ILE A 10 -7.05 16.54 6.10
N ALA A 11 -5.90 16.46 5.43
CA ALA A 11 -5.64 17.20 4.20
C ALA A 11 -6.64 16.89 3.07
N PHE A 12 -7.02 15.62 2.89
CA PHE A 12 -8.05 15.20 1.94
C PHE A 12 -9.41 15.81 2.29
N PHE A 13 -9.85 15.72 3.54
CA PHE A 13 -11.11 16.30 3.99
C PHE A 13 -11.13 17.83 3.81
N TYR A 14 -10.02 18.51 4.12
CA TYR A 14 -9.83 19.94 3.84
C TYR A 14 -9.88 20.25 2.34
N SER A 15 -9.33 19.38 1.49
CA SER A 15 -9.38 19.53 0.03
C SER A 15 -10.81 19.40 -0.49
N SER A 16 -11.57 18.40 -0.03
CA SER A 16 -12.98 18.19 -0.41
C SER A 16 -13.86 19.36 0.03
N LEU A 17 -13.65 19.91 1.23
CA LEU A 17 -14.33 21.14 1.69
C LEU A 17 -13.95 22.38 0.84
N LYS A 18 -12.69 22.48 0.40
CA LYS A 18 -12.25 23.53 -0.52
C LYS A 18 -12.76 23.35 -1.94
N GLU A 19 -13.05 22.14 -2.42
CA GLU A 19 -13.67 21.93 -3.72
C GLU A 19 -15.15 22.33 -3.69
N LEU A 20 -15.86 22.04 -2.60
CA LEU A 20 -17.24 22.49 -2.37
C LEU A 20 -17.40 24.02 -2.50
N ARG A 21 -16.36 24.78 -2.13
CA ARG A 21 -16.26 26.23 -2.32
C ARG A 21 -16.52 26.68 -3.77
N ASN A 22 -16.27 25.83 -4.76
CA ASN A 22 -16.47 26.14 -6.17
C ASN A 22 -17.92 25.92 -6.63
N TYR A 23 -18.74 25.26 -5.80
CA TYR A 23 -20.11 24.85 -6.13
C TYR A 23 -21.18 25.57 -5.29
N THR A 24 -20.78 26.41 -4.32
CA THR A 24 -21.72 27.23 -3.51
C THR A 24 -21.19 28.65 -3.28
N SER A 25 -22.11 29.63 -3.26
CA SER A 25 -21.82 31.03 -2.93
C SER A 25 -21.74 31.31 -1.41
N GLU A 26 -21.88 30.29 -0.58
CA GLU A 26 -21.93 30.39 0.89
C GLU A 26 -20.55 30.11 1.52
N PHE A 27 -19.59 31.00 1.25
CA PHE A 27 -18.18 30.84 1.65
C PHE A 27 -17.93 30.94 3.16
N GLU A 28 -18.53 31.92 3.84
CA GLU A 28 -18.39 32.15 5.30
C GLU A 28 -18.91 30.98 6.15
N LEU A 29 -19.76 30.20 5.53
CA LEU A 29 -20.45 29.07 6.10
C LEU A 29 -19.50 27.85 6.10
N ILE A 30 -18.84 27.60 4.97
CA ILE A 30 -17.79 26.58 4.85
C ILE A 30 -16.57 26.93 5.73
N ASP A 31 -16.16 28.20 5.76
CA ASP A 31 -15.01 28.65 6.56
C ASP A 31 -15.26 28.43 8.07
N ARG A 32 -16.49 28.68 8.56
CA ARG A 32 -16.87 28.37 9.95
C ARG A 32 -16.92 26.88 10.25
N ALA A 33 -17.33 26.05 9.29
CA ALA A 33 -17.31 24.60 9.45
C ALA A 33 -15.86 24.08 9.55
N ILE A 34 -14.96 24.64 8.73
CA ILE A 34 -13.52 24.35 8.76
C ILE A 34 -12.88 24.75 10.10
N GLU A 35 -13.21 25.92 10.63
CA GLU A 35 -12.68 26.41 11.92
C GLU A 35 -13.18 25.61 13.13
N GLN A 36 -14.32 24.93 13.01
CA GLN A 36 -14.88 24.07 14.05
C GLN A 36 -14.33 22.64 14.03
N ILE A 37 -13.51 22.28 13.04
CA ILE A 37 -12.80 21.00 13.00
C ILE A 37 -11.76 21.05 14.14
N PRO A 38 -11.91 20.24 15.21
CA PRO A 38 -10.92 20.24 16.27
C PRO A 38 -9.60 19.69 15.71
N GLU A 39 -8.47 20.34 16.04
CA GLU A 39 -7.13 19.78 15.72
C GLU A 39 -6.92 18.39 16.36
N ASN A 40 -7.76 18.02 17.34
CA ASN A 40 -7.69 16.75 18.08
C ASN A 40 -8.95 15.88 17.91
N GLY A 41 -8.83 14.89 17.00
CA GLY A 41 -9.31 13.51 17.14
C GLY A 41 -10.80 13.21 17.36
N THR A 42 -11.69 14.19 17.23
CA THR A 42 -13.15 13.99 17.39
C THR A 42 -13.95 14.68 16.27
N LEU A 43 -13.68 14.32 15.01
CA LEU A 43 -14.38 14.89 13.84
C LEU A 43 -15.87 14.51 13.76
N ARG A 44 -16.22 13.28 14.16
CA ARG A 44 -17.49 12.62 13.80
C ARG A 44 -18.76 13.36 14.22
N LEU A 45 -18.91 13.73 15.50
CA LEU A 45 -20.21 14.20 16.01
C LEU A 45 -20.43 15.68 15.72
N HIS A 46 -19.42 16.53 15.92
CA HIS A 46 -19.59 17.98 15.77
C HIS A 46 -19.64 18.44 14.31
N VAL A 47 -18.84 17.84 13.42
CA VAL A 47 -18.77 18.28 12.02
C VAL A 47 -20.02 17.86 11.25
N ILE A 48 -20.49 16.62 11.43
CA ILE A 48 -21.71 16.11 10.79
C ILE A 48 -22.94 16.90 11.27
N GLU A 49 -23.08 17.11 12.59
CA GLU A 49 -24.22 17.82 13.18
C GLU A 49 -24.24 19.30 12.78
N SER A 50 -23.06 19.95 12.71
CA SER A 50 -22.93 21.33 12.19
C SER A 50 -23.22 21.43 10.68
N LEU A 51 -22.81 20.45 9.86
CA LEU A 51 -23.08 20.45 8.41
C LEU A 51 -24.54 20.09 8.08
N GLN A 52 -25.17 19.17 8.82
CA GLN A 52 -26.58 18.79 8.69
C GLN A 52 -27.53 19.97 8.95
N ASN A 53 -27.17 20.85 9.88
CA ASN A 53 -27.96 22.04 10.20
C ASN A 53 -27.90 23.13 9.11
N PHE A 54 -27.08 22.96 8.08
CA PHE A 54 -26.62 24.07 7.25
C PHE A 54 -27.05 23.98 5.79
N ASN A 55 -26.89 22.81 5.18
CA ASN A 55 -27.33 22.58 3.80
C ASN A 55 -27.44 21.08 3.55
N HIS A 56 -28.66 20.58 3.39
CA HIS A 56 -28.94 19.14 3.30
C HIS A 56 -28.15 18.43 2.18
N ARG A 57 -27.91 19.10 1.04
CA ARG A 57 -27.15 18.52 -0.08
C ARG A 57 -25.64 18.43 0.18
N ILE A 58 -25.08 19.41 0.89
CA ILE A 58 -23.66 19.39 1.29
C ILE A 58 -23.48 18.40 2.44
N ALA A 59 -24.45 18.33 3.36
CA ALA A 59 -24.48 17.35 4.43
C ALA A 59 -24.49 15.92 3.89
N ASP A 60 -25.32 15.59 2.88
CA ASP A 60 -25.37 14.25 2.29
C ASP A 60 -24.02 13.84 1.65
N TYR A 61 -23.35 14.78 0.95
CA TYR A 61 -22.02 14.55 0.39
C TYR A 61 -20.96 14.35 1.47
N CYS A 62 -20.90 15.24 2.47
CA CYS A 62 -19.95 15.12 3.57
C CYS A 62 -20.19 13.89 4.45
N VAL A 63 -21.44 13.47 4.65
CA VAL A 63 -21.77 12.22 5.37
C VAL A 63 -21.20 11.02 4.62
N LYS A 64 -21.39 10.95 3.30
CA LYS A 64 -20.84 9.86 2.49
C LYS A 64 -19.31 9.80 2.56
N GLU A 65 -18.63 10.94 2.43
CA GLU A 65 -17.16 11.02 2.56
C GLU A 65 -16.69 10.58 3.95
N VAL A 66 -17.39 10.98 5.02
CA VAL A 66 -17.05 10.55 6.39
C VAL A 66 -17.31 9.05 6.58
N GLU A 67 -18.39 8.50 6.04
CA GLU A 67 -18.68 7.06 6.08
C GLU A 67 -17.60 6.25 5.34
N GLU A 68 -17.14 6.72 4.18
CA GLU A 68 -16.05 6.10 3.44
C GLU A 68 -14.73 6.14 4.23
N LEU A 69 -14.40 7.27 4.86
CA LEU A 69 -13.23 7.41 5.73
C LEU A 69 -13.32 6.48 6.96
N GLU A 70 -14.49 6.35 7.59
CA GLU A 70 -14.70 5.42 8.72
C GLU A 70 -14.49 3.97 8.29
N GLN A 71 -14.95 3.59 7.10
CA GLN A 71 -14.74 2.25 6.57
C GLN A 71 -13.25 1.98 6.31
N GLN A 72 -12.53 2.93 5.72
CA GLN A 72 -11.08 2.82 5.51
C GLN A 72 -10.32 2.72 6.84
N LEU A 73 -10.69 3.53 7.84
CA LEU A 73 -10.08 3.49 9.16
C LEU A 73 -10.32 2.15 9.86
N ASN A 74 -11.54 1.61 9.79
CA ASN A 74 -11.86 0.30 10.34
C ASN A 74 -11.03 -0.81 9.68
N LYS A 75 -10.79 -0.75 8.36
CA LYS A 75 -9.92 -1.70 7.65
C LYS A 75 -8.46 -1.59 8.08
N CYS A 76 -7.93 -0.36 8.19
CA CYS A 76 -6.58 -0.12 8.71
C CYS A 76 -6.42 -0.63 10.15
N ASP A 77 -7.43 -0.42 10.99
CA ASP A 77 -7.46 -0.89 12.37
C ASP A 77 -7.51 -2.42 12.46
N GLN A 78 -8.29 -3.08 11.57
CA GLN A 78 -8.31 -4.54 11.44
C GLN A 78 -6.92 -5.08 11.12
N PHE A 79 -6.25 -4.50 10.12
CA PHE A 79 -4.89 -4.90 9.76
C PHE A 79 -3.92 -4.70 10.92
N LEU A 80 -3.98 -3.57 11.64
CA LEU A 80 -3.08 -3.33 12.76
C LEU A 80 -3.26 -4.38 13.88
N GLY A 81 -4.48 -4.86 14.09
CA GLY A 81 -4.76 -5.99 14.98
C GLY A 81 -4.15 -7.32 14.49
N ILE A 82 -4.29 -7.62 13.20
CA ILE A 82 -3.70 -8.81 12.57
C ILE A 82 -2.17 -8.76 12.68
N LEU A 83 -1.57 -7.63 12.31
CA LEU A 83 -0.13 -7.38 12.39
C LEU A 83 0.37 -7.62 13.81
N TRP A 84 -0.27 -7.00 14.81
CA TRP A 84 0.08 -7.20 16.21
C TRP A 84 0.02 -8.66 16.66
N ALA A 85 -1.01 -9.39 16.23
CA ALA A 85 -1.15 -10.82 16.51
C ALA A 85 0.00 -11.63 15.87
N ALA A 86 0.35 -11.31 14.63
CA ALA A 86 1.37 -12.01 13.84
C ALA A 86 2.81 -11.72 14.26
N LEU A 87 3.10 -10.60 14.93
CA LEU A 87 4.48 -10.23 15.30
C LEU A 87 5.16 -11.32 16.16
N PRO A 88 6.32 -11.86 15.75
CA PRO A 88 7.07 -12.88 16.50
C PRO A 88 7.92 -12.25 17.62
N ILE A 89 7.30 -11.45 18.49
CA ILE A 89 7.97 -10.78 19.61
C ILE A 89 7.65 -11.54 20.90
N ASP A 90 8.69 -11.93 21.64
CA ASP A 90 8.55 -12.55 22.94
C ASP A 90 8.02 -11.55 23.98
N ASN A 91 7.12 -12.00 24.86
CA ASN A 91 6.52 -11.18 25.92
C ASN A 91 5.77 -9.93 25.43
N LYS A 92 5.06 -10.03 24.28
CA LYS A 92 4.17 -8.96 23.80
C LYS A 92 3.25 -8.44 24.92
N PRO A 93 3.20 -7.12 25.19
CA PRO A 93 2.30 -6.56 26.19
C PRO A 93 0.84 -6.89 25.87
N SER A 94 0.02 -7.07 26.91
CA SER A 94 -1.41 -7.30 26.75
C SER A 94 -2.15 -5.99 26.45
N LEU A 95 -2.10 -5.56 25.19
CA LEU A 95 -2.82 -4.39 24.68
C LEU A 95 -4.26 -4.80 24.30
N LYS A 96 -5.25 -3.99 24.71
CA LYS A 96 -6.69 -4.31 24.59
C LYS A 96 -7.41 -3.50 23.50
N THR A 97 -6.79 -2.44 22.99
CA THR A 97 -7.39 -1.56 21.97
C THR A 97 -6.43 -1.28 20.83
N ILE A 98 -6.97 -0.99 19.65
CA ILE A 98 -6.15 -0.61 18.49
C ILE A 98 -5.35 0.67 18.76
N THR A 99 -5.91 1.63 19.52
CA THR A 99 -5.19 2.82 19.97
C THR A 99 -3.93 2.47 20.75
N GLN A 100 -4.02 1.52 21.68
CA GLN A 100 -2.85 1.08 22.46
C GLN A 100 -1.81 0.40 21.59
N ILE A 101 -2.24 -0.42 20.62
CA ILE A 101 -1.34 -1.06 19.66
C ILE A 101 -0.61 0.00 18.83
N ARG A 102 -1.34 0.99 18.31
CA ARG A 102 -0.77 2.10 17.53
C ARG A 102 0.27 2.89 18.34
N GLU A 103 -0.09 3.31 19.55
CA GLU A 103 0.83 4.01 20.46
C GLU A 103 2.09 3.18 20.74
N TRP A 104 1.95 1.85 20.81
CA TRP A 104 3.09 0.95 21.02
C TRP A 104 4.03 0.93 19.79
N PHE A 105 3.50 0.89 18.57
CA PHE A 105 4.30 0.99 17.34
C PHE A 105 4.97 2.37 17.18
N GLU A 106 4.32 3.44 17.65
CA GLU A 106 4.83 4.81 17.55
C GLU A 106 5.86 5.18 18.64
N ASP A 107 5.94 4.42 19.74
CA ASP A 107 6.95 4.64 20.79
C ASP A 107 8.33 4.14 20.35
N GLU A 108 9.25 5.08 20.14
CA GLU A 108 10.63 4.82 19.70
C GLU A 108 11.39 3.82 20.59
N LYS A 109 11.02 3.67 21.88
CA LYS A 109 11.66 2.70 22.77
C LYS A 109 11.42 1.25 22.32
N ASN A 110 10.33 0.99 21.61
CA ASN A 110 9.97 -0.34 21.12
C ASN A 110 10.66 -0.68 19.79
N GLN A 111 11.36 0.27 19.16
CA GLN A 111 12.02 0.02 17.87
C GLN A 111 13.00 -1.15 17.94
N SER A 112 13.76 -1.29 19.04
CA SER A 112 14.69 -2.41 19.22
C SER A 112 14.02 -3.80 19.20
N LEU A 113 12.72 -3.88 19.55
CA LEU A 113 11.92 -5.10 19.45
C LEU A 113 11.35 -5.29 18.04
N LEU A 114 10.97 -4.20 17.36
CA LEU A 114 10.53 -4.26 15.96
C LEU A 114 11.68 -4.67 15.04
N ASP A 115 12.89 -4.21 15.33
CA ASP A 115 14.12 -4.52 14.59
C ASP A 115 14.51 -6.01 14.68
N THR A 116 13.97 -6.78 15.63
CA THR A 116 14.17 -8.24 15.70
C THR A 116 13.29 -9.00 14.73
N VAL A 117 12.23 -8.36 14.20
CA VAL A 117 11.30 -8.98 13.27
C VAL A 117 11.89 -8.87 11.86
N THR A 118 12.49 -9.97 11.41
CA THR A 118 13.09 -10.07 10.08
C THR A 118 12.25 -10.85 9.09
N VAL A 119 11.33 -11.69 9.58
CA VAL A 119 10.46 -12.54 8.76
C VAL A 119 9.02 -12.33 9.18
N LEU A 120 8.14 -12.11 8.22
CA LEU A 120 6.71 -11.98 8.48
C LEU A 120 5.88 -12.63 7.39
N ASN A 121 4.98 -13.52 7.81
CA ASN A 121 3.99 -14.15 6.96
C ASN A 121 2.58 -13.70 7.40
N LEU A 122 1.88 -13.07 6.47
CA LEU A 122 0.50 -12.60 6.58
C LEU A 122 -0.36 -13.14 5.42
N GLU A 123 0.02 -14.32 4.90
CA GLU A 123 -0.77 -15.04 3.91
C GLU A 123 -2.16 -15.39 4.47
N ASP A 124 -3.19 -15.26 3.62
CA ASP A 124 -4.57 -15.66 3.95
C ASP A 124 -5.09 -15.04 5.26
N CYS A 125 -4.93 -13.73 5.39
CA CYS A 125 -5.33 -12.96 6.59
C CYS A 125 -6.52 -12.02 6.32
N GLU A 126 -7.18 -12.15 5.16
CA GLU A 126 -8.29 -11.29 4.71
C GLU A 126 -7.94 -9.78 4.69
N ILE A 127 -6.67 -9.43 4.54
CA ILE A 127 -6.18 -8.05 4.60
C ILE A 127 -6.67 -7.30 3.36
N SER A 128 -7.34 -6.16 3.57
CA SER A 128 -7.77 -5.29 2.46
C SER A 128 -7.03 -3.96 2.37
N GLN A 129 -6.37 -3.54 3.46
CA GLN A 129 -5.55 -2.33 3.52
C GLN A 129 -4.39 -2.51 4.50
N ILE A 130 -3.26 -1.88 4.22
CA ILE A 130 -2.06 -1.90 5.06
C ILE A 130 -1.94 -0.56 5.79
N SER A 131 -1.76 -0.59 7.10
CA SER A 131 -1.61 0.61 7.92
C SER A 131 -0.15 1.09 7.96
N LYS A 132 0.06 2.39 8.20
CA LYS A 132 1.41 3.02 8.20
C LYS A 132 2.38 2.39 9.22
N GLU A 133 1.86 1.83 10.31
CA GLU A 133 2.65 1.23 11.38
C GLU A 133 3.45 0.01 10.89
N PHE A 134 2.98 -0.64 9.83
CA PHE A 134 3.66 -1.77 9.18
C PHE A 134 5.12 -1.44 8.79
N PHE A 135 5.37 -0.21 8.35
CA PHE A 135 6.66 0.22 7.84
C PHE A 135 7.69 0.51 8.94
N GLN A 136 7.32 0.36 10.21
CA GLN A 136 8.29 0.38 11.31
C GLN A 136 9.14 -0.90 11.40
N LEU A 137 8.77 -1.96 10.67
CA LEU A 137 9.53 -3.22 10.56
C LEU A 137 10.71 -3.07 9.58
N ARG A 138 11.69 -2.25 9.94
CA ARG A 138 12.76 -1.79 9.02
C ARG A 138 13.69 -2.89 8.52
N ASN A 139 13.84 -3.97 9.30
CA ASN A 139 14.74 -5.09 9.01
C ASN A 139 14.02 -6.29 8.37
N LEU A 140 12.81 -6.09 7.86
CA LEU A 140 12.05 -7.17 7.23
C LEU A 140 12.72 -7.61 5.92
N GLU A 141 12.99 -8.91 5.79
CA GLU A 141 13.69 -9.52 4.66
C GLU A 141 12.69 -10.26 3.73
N PRO A 142 12.05 -11.37 4.12
CA PRO A 142 10.90 -11.87 3.37
C PRO A 142 9.58 -11.35 3.96
N LEU A 143 8.74 -10.83 3.06
CA LEU A 143 7.35 -10.50 3.31
C LEU A 143 6.45 -11.37 2.43
N ASN A 144 5.56 -12.13 3.08
CA ASN A 144 4.45 -12.79 2.39
C ASN A 144 3.12 -12.16 2.81
N ILE A 145 2.41 -11.59 1.85
CA ILE A 145 1.06 -11.00 1.95
C ILE A 145 0.15 -11.59 0.86
N SER A 146 0.48 -12.79 0.37
CA SER A 146 -0.29 -13.48 -0.66
C SER A 146 -1.67 -13.91 -0.16
N ALA A 147 -2.60 -14.22 -1.06
CA ALA A 147 -3.97 -14.65 -0.73
C ALA A 147 -4.70 -13.65 0.20
N ASN A 148 -4.67 -12.36 -0.14
CA ASN A 148 -5.38 -11.31 0.60
C ASN A 148 -6.30 -10.53 -0.36
N ASN A 149 -6.94 -9.47 0.15
CA ASN A 149 -7.87 -8.63 -0.60
C ASN A 149 -7.25 -7.25 -0.93
N LEU A 150 -5.93 -7.17 -1.12
CA LEU A 150 -5.22 -5.90 -1.34
C LEU A 150 -5.50 -5.39 -2.76
N ILE A 151 -5.92 -4.13 -2.86
CA ILE A 151 -6.14 -3.44 -4.14
C ILE A 151 -4.90 -2.61 -4.55
N SER A 152 -4.09 -2.21 -3.56
CA SER A 152 -2.84 -1.50 -3.77
C SER A 152 -1.85 -1.76 -2.65
N LEU A 153 -0.57 -1.55 -2.93
CA LEU A 153 0.48 -1.42 -1.93
C LEU A 153 0.75 0.08 -1.67
N PRO A 154 0.89 0.52 -0.42
CA PRO A 154 1.16 1.93 -0.14
C PRO A 154 2.58 2.31 -0.56
N SER A 155 2.78 3.59 -0.88
CA SER A 155 4.10 4.17 -1.26
C SER A 155 5.18 3.94 -0.20
N SER A 156 4.79 3.77 1.05
CA SER A 156 5.71 3.47 2.15
C SER A 156 6.40 2.11 2.04
N ILE A 157 6.00 1.23 1.11
CA ILE A 157 6.74 -0.01 0.80
C ILE A 157 8.22 0.26 0.52
N GLY A 158 8.54 1.42 -0.09
CA GLY A 158 9.91 1.84 -0.36
C GLY A 158 10.78 2.03 0.89
N GLN A 159 10.21 2.02 2.11
CA GLN A 159 10.95 2.09 3.36
C GLN A 159 11.64 0.76 3.73
N PHE A 160 11.18 -0.39 3.21
CA PHE A 160 11.80 -1.69 3.51
C PHE A 160 13.10 -1.89 2.71
N LYS A 161 14.19 -1.28 3.18
CA LYS A 161 15.50 -1.34 2.51
C LYS A 161 16.15 -2.71 2.55
N GLU A 162 15.81 -3.52 3.55
CA GLU A 162 16.33 -4.88 3.73
C GLU A 162 15.43 -5.94 3.08
N LEU A 163 14.31 -5.56 2.46
CA LEU A 163 13.38 -6.52 1.85
C LEU A 163 14.05 -7.23 0.68
N GLN A 164 14.13 -8.56 0.77
CA GLN A 164 14.71 -9.46 -0.22
C GLN A 164 13.64 -10.20 -1.00
N GLU A 165 12.52 -10.55 -0.37
CA GLU A 165 11.42 -11.26 -1.02
C GLU A 165 10.09 -10.56 -0.74
N LEU A 166 9.36 -10.22 -1.80
CA LEU A 166 7.98 -9.78 -1.73
C LEU A 166 7.09 -10.81 -2.44
N LYS A 167 6.22 -11.46 -1.67
CA LYS A 167 5.16 -12.33 -2.18
C LYS A 167 3.81 -11.68 -1.90
N ALA A 168 3.09 -11.31 -2.95
CA ALA A 168 1.75 -10.74 -2.90
C ALA A 168 0.87 -11.37 -4.00
N GLU A 169 1.05 -12.68 -4.20
CA GLU A 169 0.28 -13.47 -5.16
C GLU A 169 -1.19 -13.54 -4.72
N VAL A 170 -2.12 -13.74 -5.65
CA VAL A 170 -3.56 -13.91 -5.34
C VAL A 170 -4.11 -12.73 -4.51
N ASN A 171 -4.09 -11.55 -5.11
CA ASN A 171 -4.66 -10.32 -4.55
C ASN A 171 -5.45 -9.59 -5.66
N TYR A 172 -5.83 -8.33 -5.43
CA TYR A 172 -6.51 -7.48 -6.42
C TYR A 172 -5.65 -6.25 -6.78
N LEU A 173 -4.33 -6.38 -6.74
CA LEU A 173 -3.42 -5.26 -6.99
C LEU A 173 -3.61 -4.73 -8.40
N LEU A 174 -3.91 -3.44 -8.52
CA LEU A 174 -4.08 -2.76 -9.82
C LEU A 174 -2.77 -2.26 -10.42
N GLU A 175 -1.80 -1.98 -9.55
CA GLU A 175 -0.46 -1.50 -9.91
C GLU A 175 0.55 -1.80 -8.79
N LEU A 176 1.83 -1.78 -9.15
CA LEU A 176 2.91 -1.67 -8.18
C LEU A 176 3.24 -0.19 -7.96
N PRO A 177 3.39 0.28 -6.70
CA PRO A 177 3.78 1.66 -6.44
C PRO A 177 5.19 1.91 -6.95
N LYS A 178 5.45 3.10 -7.49
CA LYS A 178 6.80 3.50 -7.96
C LYS A 178 7.88 3.34 -6.89
N GLU A 179 7.52 3.50 -5.62
CA GLU A 179 8.43 3.37 -4.50
C GLU A 179 8.96 1.94 -4.31
N ILE A 180 8.39 0.93 -4.99
CA ILE A 180 8.96 -0.42 -5.01
C ILE A 180 10.41 -0.41 -5.49
N GLY A 181 10.77 0.48 -6.43
CA GLY A 181 12.15 0.66 -6.91
C GLY A 181 13.14 1.14 -5.85
N GLN A 182 12.65 1.58 -4.68
CA GLN A 182 13.47 2.00 -3.56
C GLN A 182 13.85 0.84 -2.62
N CYS A 183 13.26 -0.34 -2.80
CA CYS A 183 13.57 -1.56 -2.05
C CYS A 183 14.83 -2.22 -2.65
N SER A 184 15.98 -1.59 -2.44
CA SER A 184 17.24 -1.90 -3.15
C SER A 184 17.77 -3.33 -2.95
N SER A 185 17.29 -4.03 -1.92
CA SER A 185 17.70 -5.41 -1.59
C SER A 185 16.81 -6.48 -2.22
N LEU A 186 15.74 -6.10 -2.94
CA LEU A 186 14.79 -7.06 -3.52
C LEU A 186 15.47 -7.98 -4.52
N ARG A 187 15.25 -9.28 -4.31
CA ARG A 187 15.71 -10.39 -5.15
C ARG A 187 14.54 -11.14 -5.77
N ILE A 188 13.43 -11.22 -5.06
CA ILE A 188 12.26 -11.98 -5.50
C ILE A 188 11.03 -11.09 -5.40
N ILE A 189 10.31 -10.98 -6.52
CA ILE A 189 8.97 -10.39 -6.55
C ILE A 189 8.04 -11.42 -7.17
N LYS A 190 7.01 -11.80 -6.41
CA LYS A 190 5.91 -12.64 -6.87
C LYS A 190 4.59 -11.91 -6.66
N VAL A 191 3.94 -11.56 -7.76
CA VAL A 191 2.70 -10.79 -7.79
C VAL A 191 1.75 -11.37 -8.83
N SER A 192 1.87 -12.67 -9.10
CA SER A 192 0.96 -13.40 -9.99
C SER A 192 -0.48 -13.40 -9.46
N GLU A 193 -1.46 -13.63 -10.32
CA GLU A 193 -2.89 -13.65 -9.98
C GLU A 193 -3.33 -12.33 -9.32
N ASN A 194 -3.16 -11.23 -10.05
CA ASN A 194 -3.55 -9.88 -9.66
C ASN A 194 -4.22 -9.15 -10.86
N GLN A 195 -4.42 -7.84 -10.77
CA GLN A 195 -5.03 -7.02 -11.82
C GLN A 195 -4.05 -5.93 -12.31
N ILE A 196 -2.75 -6.22 -12.28
CA ILE A 196 -1.71 -5.24 -12.59
C ILE A 196 -1.74 -4.97 -14.09
N ALA A 197 -2.12 -3.75 -14.46
CA ALA A 197 -2.20 -3.37 -15.88
C ALA A 197 -0.89 -2.76 -16.42
N LYS A 198 -0.02 -2.24 -15.54
CA LYS A 198 1.22 -1.55 -15.91
C LYS A 198 2.34 -1.78 -14.90
N LEU A 199 3.56 -1.74 -15.39
CA LEU A 199 4.79 -1.74 -14.60
C LEU A 199 5.31 -0.30 -14.38
N PRO A 200 5.73 0.08 -13.17
CA PRO A 200 6.34 1.38 -12.93
C PRO A 200 7.78 1.46 -13.49
N GLU A 201 8.20 2.64 -13.96
CA GLU A 201 9.54 2.86 -14.54
C GLU A 201 10.67 2.61 -13.52
N GLU A 202 10.37 2.76 -12.24
CA GLU A 202 11.30 2.62 -11.12
C GLU A 202 11.75 1.17 -10.88
N LEU A 203 11.09 0.18 -11.49
CA LEU A 203 11.52 -1.22 -11.43
C LEU A 203 12.95 -1.44 -11.95
N LYS A 204 13.44 -0.58 -12.85
CA LYS A 204 14.82 -0.61 -13.37
C LYS A 204 15.88 -0.50 -12.28
N TYR A 205 15.55 0.07 -11.11
CA TYR A 205 16.48 0.22 -10.00
C TYR A 205 16.72 -1.07 -9.21
N LEU A 206 15.89 -2.10 -9.40
CA LEU A 206 16.02 -3.41 -8.74
C LEU A 206 17.10 -4.29 -9.38
N THR A 207 18.34 -3.83 -9.35
CA THR A 207 19.48 -4.48 -10.03
C THR A 207 19.89 -5.83 -9.43
N LEU A 208 19.40 -6.16 -8.24
CA LEU A 208 19.61 -7.43 -7.55
C LEU A 208 18.50 -8.47 -7.81
N LEU A 209 17.50 -8.13 -8.62
CA LEU A 209 16.37 -9.01 -8.89
C LEU A 209 16.83 -10.30 -9.59
N GLN A 210 16.37 -11.43 -9.05
CA GLN A 210 16.68 -12.80 -9.47
C GLN A 210 15.44 -13.54 -9.95
N GLN A 211 14.27 -13.26 -9.36
CA GLN A 211 13.00 -13.86 -9.76
C GLN A 211 11.92 -12.78 -9.86
N PHE A 212 11.23 -12.77 -11.01
CA PHE A 212 10.11 -11.88 -11.26
C PHE A 212 8.93 -12.69 -11.83
N CYS A 213 7.90 -12.89 -11.01
CA CYS A 213 6.68 -13.60 -11.41
C CYS A 213 5.50 -12.64 -11.33
N ILE A 214 4.86 -12.42 -12.48
CA ILE A 214 3.66 -11.56 -12.62
C ILE A 214 2.63 -12.24 -13.54
N ALA A 215 2.60 -13.57 -13.52
CA ALA A 215 1.66 -14.33 -14.33
C ALA A 215 0.20 -13.98 -13.98
N ASP A 216 -0.71 -14.18 -14.92
CA ASP A 216 -2.16 -13.99 -14.70
C ASP A 216 -2.48 -12.59 -14.13
N ASN A 217 -2.21 -11.59 -14.95
CA ASN A 217 -2.44 -10.18 -14.67
C ASN A 217 -3.05 -9.49 -15.91
N GLU A 218 -3.35 -8.20 -15.80
CA GLU A 218 -3.91 -7.41 -16.91
C GLU A 218 -2.81 -6.70 -17.73
N LEU A 219 -1.56 -7.17 -17.68
CA LEU A 219 -0.46 -6.48 -18.36
C LEU A 219 -0.62 -6.57 -19.87
N THR A 220 -0.49 -5.42 -20.53
CA THR A 220 -0.17 -5.35 -21.95
C THR A 220 1.28 -4.91 -22.08
N LEU A 221 2.15 -5.79 -22.58
CA LEU A 221 3.60 -5.56 -22.58
C LEU A 221 4.22 -5.92 -23.92
N SER A 222 4.88 -4.95 -24.55
CA SER A 222 5.66 -5.18 -25.77
C SER A 222 7.16 -5.29 -25.51
N SER A 223 7.91 -5.79 -26.49
CA SER A 223 9.38 -5.71 -26.47
C SER A 223 9.90 -4.28 -26.35
N GLU A 224 9.22 -3.30 -26.96
CA GLU A 224 9.58 -1.88 -26.87
C GLU A 224 9.33 -1.32 -25.48
N ASP A 225 8.29 -1.77 -24.78
CA ASP A 225 8.02 -1.38 -23.40
C ASP A 225 9.11 -1.87 -22.45
N LEU A 226 9.56 -3.12 -22.61
CA LEU A 226 10.64 -3.69 -21.82
C LEU A 226 11.97 -2.91 -22.01
N GLU A 227 12.25 -2.46 -23.23
CA GLU A 227 13.41 -1.62 -23.53
C GLU A 227 13.25 -0.19 -22.97
N ARG A 228 12.06 0.41 -23.15
CA ARG A 228 11.71 1.75 -22.66
C ARG A 228 11.75 1.88 -21.14
N LEU A 229 11.26 0.86 -20.44
CA LEU A 229 11.29 0.77 -18.98
C LEU A 229 12.71 0.45 -18.45
N GLU A 230 13.68 0.22 -19.33
CA GLU A 230 15.06 -0.10 -18.99
C GLU A 230 15.22 -1.35 -18.12
N LEU A 231 14.32 -2.33 -18.27
CA LEU A 231 14.35 -3.54 -17.46
C LEU A 231 15.52 -4.45 -17.82
N TYR A 232 16.24 -4.19 -18.92
CA TYR A 232 17.54 -4.79 -19.24
C TYR A 232 18.60 -4.66 -18.12
N ASN A 233 18.38 -3.79 -17.13
CA ASN A 233 19.24 -3.64 -15.96
C ASN A 233 19.17 -4.82 -14.97
N TRP A 234 18.18 -5.71 -15.06
CA TRP A 234 18.06 -6.91 -14.23
C TRP A 234 19.04 -8.01 -14.65
N ARG A 235 20.34 -7.74 -14.53
CA ARG A 235 21.41 -8.64 -14.99
C ARG A 235 21.52 -9.93 -14.18
N GLN A 236 20.91 -9.98 -13.00
CA GLN A 236 20.91 -11.15 -12.12
C GLN A 236 19.67 -12.03 -12.28
N LEU A 237 18.71 -11.64 -13.14
CA LEU A 237 17.46 -12.35 -13.31
C LEU A 237 17.71 -13.78 -13.79
N GLN A 238 17.25 -14.75 -13.00
CA GLN A 238 17.33 -16.19 -13.27
C GLN A 238 15.98 -16.75 -13.72
N GLU A 239 14.89 -16.18 -13.20
CA GLU A 239 13.54 -16.64 -13.47
C GLU A 239 12.63 -15.47 -13.79
N VAL A 240 11.90 -15.60 -14.90
CA VAL A 240 10.87 -14.66 -15.29
C VAL A 240 9.62 -15.42 -15.73
N ASP A 241 8.49 -15.01 -15.18
CA ASP A 241 7.19 -15.53 -15.54
C ASP A 241 6.27 -14.35 -15.87
N LEU A 242 5.97 -14.22 -17.16
CA LEU A 242 5.05 -13.23 -17.73
C LEU A 242 3.82 -13.91 -18.35
N SER A 243 3.63 -15.21 -18.11
CA SER A 243 2.56 -15.99 -18.70
C SER A 243 1.17 -15.45 -18.34
N GLU A 244 0.16 -15.81 -19.11
CA GLU A 244 -1.22 -15.36 -18.86
C GLU A 244 -1.35 -13.82 -18.79
N ASN A 245 -0.56 -13.10 -19.60
CA ASN A 245 -0.68 -11.66 -19.86
C ASN A 245 -0.75 -11.39 -21.37
N ALA A 246 -1.05 -10.15 -21.77
CA ALA A 246 -1.08 -9.74 -23.18
C ALA A 246 0.32 -9.30 -23.65
N LEU A 247 1.11 -10.25 -24.16
CA LEU A 247 2.47 -10.00 -24.64
C LEU A 247 2.53 -9.76 -26.16
N GLU A 248 3.21 -8.69 -26.58
CA GLU A 248 3.43 -8.35 -27.99
C GLU A 248 4.92 -8.37 -28.35
N ASN A 249 5.32 -9.27 -29.27
CA ASN A 249 6.71 -9.44 -29.72
C ASN A 249 7.73 -9.80 -28.60
N VAL A 250 7.26 -10.24 -27.43
CA VAL A 250 8.10 -10.76 -26.34
C VAL A 250 8.31 -12.26 -26.58
N THR A 251 9.38 -12.63 -27.27
CA THR A 251 9.73 -14.04 -27.50
C THR A 251 10.77 -14.52 -26.50
N THR A 252 10.90 -15.84 -26.32
CA THR A 252 11.98 -16.43 -25.49
C THR A 252 13.38 -15.98 -25.93
N GLU A 253 13.60 -15.80 -27.23
CA GLU A 253 14.89 -15.30 -27.76
C GLU A 253 15.13 -13.84 -27.38
N PHE A 254 14.09 -13.00 -27.46
CA PHE A 254 14.14 -11.61 -27.00
C PHE A 254 14.47 -11.56 -25.51
N VAL A 255 13.76 -12.32 -24.68
CA VAL A 255 13.96 -12.40 -23.23
C VAL A 255 15.39 -12.85 -22.88
N LYS A 256 15.91 -13.89 -23.53
CA LYS A 256 17.31 -14.33 -23.34
C LYS A 256 18.34 -13.30 -23.78
N ARG A 257 18.03 -12.48 -24.80
CA ARG A 257 18.90 -11.37 -25.22
C ARG A 257 18.87 -10.23 -24.20
N LEU A 258 17.70 -9.93 -23.66
CA LEU A 258 17.47 -8.86 -22.70
C LEU A 258 18.09 -9.21 -21.32
N TRP A 259 17.88 -10.45 -20.86
CA TRP A 259 18.37 -10.99 -19.60
C TRP A 259 19.18 -12.28 -19.84
N PRO A 260 20.49 -12.19 -20.15
CA PRO A 260 21.31 -13.36 -20.50
C PRO A 260 21.46 -14.40 -19.39
N SER A 261 21.21 -14.00 -18.15
CA SER A 261 21.35 -14.87 -16.96
C SER A 261 20.10 -15.72 -16.72
N VAL A 262 19.00 -15.52 -17.46
CA VAL A 262 17.73 -16.19 -17.22
C VAL A 262 17.81 -17.67 -17.63
N THR A 263 17.38 -18.55 -16.72
CA THR A 263 17.35 -20.00 -16.93
C THR A 263 15.91 -20.52 -17.10
N THR A 264 14.96 -19.85 -16.46
CA THR A 264 13.53 -20.21 -16.47
C THR A 264 12.73 -19.06 -17.04
N ILE A 265 11.98 -19.34 -18.11
CA ILE A 265 11.17 -18.35 -18.83
C ILE A 265 9.78 -18.96 -19.05
N ASP A 266 8.75 -18.24 -18.64
CA ASP A 266 7.34 -18.52 -18.96
C ASP A 266 6.68 -17.26 -19.56
N LEU A 267 5.95 -17.41 -20.67
CA LEU A 267 5.44 -16.32 -21.53
C LEU A 267 4.04 -16.61 -22.05
#